data_AF-A0A1B4LGL2-F1
#
_entry.id   AF-A0A1B4LGL2-F1
#
_cell.length_a   1.000
_cell.length_b   1.000
_cell.length_c   1.000
_cell.angle_alpha   90.00
_cell.angle_beta   90.00
_cell.angle_gamma   90.00
#
_symmetry.space_group_name_H-M   'P 1'
#
loop_
_entity.id
_entity.type
_entity.pdbx_description
1 polymer ?
#
loop_
_entity_poly.entity_id
_entity_poly.type
_entity_poly.pdbx_seq_one_letter_code
_entity_poly.pdbx_strand_id
1 'polypeptide(L)'
;MNSSTNSVESDRERIELLGGPASVARLMGLTSPGSVQRVYNWTKRGIPADVKLKWPELFLRDIQASRSADPSSTDASDDTQPPVGMPDKKEGA
;
A
#
# COMPACT_ATOMS: atom_id res chain seq x y z
N MET A 1 -20.18 15.31 -2.05
CA MET A 1 -18.80 15.52 -2.57
C MET A 1 -18.30 14.16 -3.02
N ASN A 2 -18.16 13.95 -4.32
CA ASN A 2 -18.03 12.61 -4.88
C ASN A 2 -16.55 12.21 -4.90
N SER A 3 -16.17 11.28 -4.02
CA SER A 3 -14.83 10.73 -3.87
C SER A 3 -14.50 9.73 -4.99
N SER A 4 -14.36 10.22 -6.22
CA SER A 4 -13.81 9.45 -7.33
C SER A 4 -12.60 10.19 -7.87
N THR A 5 -11.48 9.88 -7.24
CA THR A 5 -10.10 10.31 -7.51
C THR A 5 -9.81 10.47 -9.00
N ASN A 6 -9.68 11.73 -9.42
CA ASN A 6 -9.12 12.14 -10.70
C ASN A 6 -7.71 11.54 -10.86
N SER A 7 -7.62 10.37 -11.48
CA SER A 7 -6.38 9.57 -11.51
C SER A 7 -5.25 10.27 -12.26
N VAL A 8 -5.55 11.15 -13.23
CA VAL A 8 -4.54 11.86 -14.03
C VAL A 8 -3.86 12.95 -13.21
N GLU A 9 -4.63 13.75 -12.47
CA GLU A 9 -4.09 14.79 -11.60
C GLU A 9 -3.23 14.16 -10.48
N SER A 10 -3.72 13.10 -9.83
CA SER A 10 -2.94 12.38 -8.82
C SER A 10 -1.66 11.76 -9.39
N ASP A 11 -1.72 11.18 -10.59
CA ASP A 11 -0.54 10.65 -11.30
C ASP A 11 0.47 11.76 -11.62
N ARG A 12 -0.03 12.92 -12.04
CA ARG A 12 0.79 14.10 -12.31
C ARG A 12 1.47 14.59 -11.04
N GLU A 13 0.73 14.80 -9.96
CA GLU A 13 1.28 15.25 -8.67
C GLU A 13 2.36 14.28 -8.17
N ARG A 14 2.15 12.96 -8.34
CA ARG A 14 3.15 11.94 -8.04
C ARG A 14 4.43 12.14 -8.85
N ILE A 15 4.31 12.37 -10.17
CA ILE A 15 5.47 12.61 -11.05
C ILE A 15 6.21 13.88 -10.64
N GLU A 16 5.50 14.96 -10.30
CA GLU A 16 6.11 16.20 -9.83
C GLU A 16 6.84 16.00 -8.49
N LEU A 17 6.24 15.28 -7.53
CA LEU A 17 6.84 14.96 -6.23
C LEU A 17 8.14 14.15 -6.36
N LEU A 18 8.22 13.28 -7.37
CA LEU A 18 9.42 12.51 -7.70
C LEU A 18 10.51 13.33 -8.41
N GLY A 19 10.33 14.65 -8.55
CA GLY A 19 11.28 15.57 -9.19
C GLY A 19 11.03 15.73 -10.70
N GLY A 20 9.82 15.43 -11.17
CA GLY A 20 9.36 15.65 -12.53
C GLY A 20 9.70 14.52 -13.53
N PRO A 21 9.30 14.68 -14.80
CA PRO A 21 9.37 13.61 -15.81
C PRO A 21 10.79 13.07 -16.08
N ALA A 22 11.79 13.96 -16.05
CA ALA A 22 13.18 13.58 -16.27
C ALA A 22 13.74 12.74 -15.11
N SER A 23 13.41 13.11 -13.88
CA SER A 23 13.82 12.37 -12.68
C SER A 23 13.16 11.00 -12.63
N VAL A 24 11.86 10.92 -12.93
CA VAL A 24 11.12 9.66 -13.01
C VAL A 24 11.70 8.73 -14.09
N ALA A 25 12.00 9.24 -15.29
CA ALA A 25 12.64 8.43 -16.34
C ALA A 25 13.99 7.85 -15.89
N ARG A 26 14.79 8.65 -15.15
CA ARG A 26 16.07 8.19 -14.57
C ARG A 26 15.86 7.13 -13.48
N LEU A 27 14.90 7.32 -12.58
CA LEU A 27 14.56 6.35 -11.53
C LEU A 27 14.09 5.00 -12.11
N MET A 28 13.40 5.04 -13.25
CA MET A 28 12.96 3.84 -13.96
C MET A 28 14.07 3.20 -14.82
N GLY A 29 15.25 3.82 -14.93
CA GLY A 29 16.34 3.35 -15.78
C GLY A 29 16.07 3.46 -17.28
N LEU A 30 15.15 4.34 -17.69
CA LEU A 30 14.79 4.52 -19.09
C LEU A 30 15.82 5.40 -19.81
N THR A 31 16.68 4.78 -20.60
CA THR A 31 17.76 5.46 -21.36
C THR A 31 17.42 5.71 -22.83
N SER A 32 16.28 5.18 -23.31
CA SER A 32 15.88 5.33 -24.70
C SER A 32 15.56 6.80 -25.04
N PRO A 33 15.87 7.25 -26.27
CA PRO A 33 15.45 8.57 -26.74
C PRO A 33 13.92 8.69 -26.64
N GLY A 34 13.44 9.82 -26.11
CA GLY A 34 12.00 10.07 -25.92
C GLY A 34 11.39 9.51 -24.63
N SER A 35 12.17 8.87 -23.74
CA SER A 35 11.67 8.37 -22.46
C SER A 35 11.09 9.49 -21.59
N VAL A 36 11.76 10.64 -21.51
CA VAL A 36 11.28 11.83 -20.78
C VAL A 36 9.96 12.34 -21.36
N GLN A 37 9.84 12.40 -22.68
CA GLN A 37 8.62 12.84 -23.35
C GLN A 37 7.46 11.86 -23.12
N ARG A 38 7.73 10.56 -23.05
CA ARG A 38 6.74 9.54 -22.68
C ARG A 38 6.23 9.76 -21.26
N VAL A 39 7.11 10.00 -20.30
CA VAL A 39 6.71 10.32 -18.91
C VAL A 39 5.93 11.64 -18.86
N TYR A 40 6.36 12.65 -19.61
CA TYR A 40 5.61 13.91 -19.72
C TYR A 40 4.18 13.67 -20.23
N ASN A 41 4.00 12.81 -21.24
CA ASN A 41 2.66 12.46 -21.73
C ASN A 41 1.78 11.79 -20.67
N TRP A 42 2.36 11.04 -19.72
CA TRP A 42 1.61 10.47 -18.60
C TRP A 42 1.03 11.54 -17.67
N THR A 43 1.69 12.69 -17.52
CA THR A 43 1.14 13.82 -16.75
C THR A 43 -0.12 14.43 -17.38
N LYS A 44 -0.38 14.15 -18.66
CA LYS A 44 -1.53 14.65 -19.43
C LYS A 44 -2.61 13.59 -19.64
N ARG A 45 -2.23 12.31 -19.73
CA ARG A 45 -3.13 11.20 -20.08
C ARG A 45 -3.35 10.19 -18.95
N GLY A 46 -2.55 10.26 -17.89
CA GLY A 46 -2.46 9.24 -16.86
C GLY A 46 -1.35 8.22 -17.13
N ILE A 47 -0.88 7.59 -16.06
CA ILE A 47 0.16 6.55 -16.14
C ILE A 47 -0.53 5.21 -16.48
N PRO A 48 -0.02 4.43 -17.46
CA PRO A 48 -0.57 3.12 -17.79
C PRO A 48 -0.56 2.18 -16.59
N ALA A 49 -1.59 1.33 -16.45
CA ALA A 49 -1.68 0.38 -15.35
C ALA A 49 -0.48 -0.59 -15.28
N ASP A 50 -0.05 -1.14 -16.42
CA ASP A 50 1.16 -1.98 -16.51
C ASP A 50 2.41 -1.29 -15.98
N VAL A 51 2.54 0.03 -16.20
CA VAL A 51 3.67 0.81 -15.68
C VAL A 51 3.55 0.94 -14.15
N LYS A 52 2.37 1.23 -13.62
CA LYS A 52 2.17 1.29 -12.16
C LYS A 52 2.54 -0.03 -11.47
N LEU A 53 2.17 -1.15 -12.07
CA LEU A 53 2.47 -2.49 -11.56
C LEU A 53 3.95 -2.87 -11.67
N LYS A 54 4.65 -2.40 -12.71
CA LYS A 54 6.08 -2.64 -12.88
C LYS A 54 6.96 -1.80 -11.94
N TRP A 55 6.48 -0.63 -11.52
CA TRP A 55 7.17 0.24 -10.56
C TRP A 55 6.27 0.62 -9.37
N PRO A 56 5.88 -0.38 -8.54
CA PRO A 56 4.95 -0.17 -7.43
C PRO A 56 5.54 0.77 -6.37
N GLU A 57 6.86 0.73 -6.18
CA GLU A 57 7.58 1.61 -5.26
C GLU A 57 7.45 3.11 -5.60
N LEU A 58 7.28 3.44 -6.87
CA LEU A 58 7.15 4.84 -7.31
C LEU A 58 5.69 5.30 -7.24
N PHE A 59 4.77 4.44 -7.70
CA PHE A 59 3.39 4.86 -7.98
C PHE A 59 2.34 4.32 -7.00
N LEU A 60 2.63 3.28 -6.21
CA LEU A 60 1.65 2.57 -5.37
C LEU A 60 1.99 2.57 -3.86
N ARG A 61 3.04 3.27 -3.42
CA ARG A 61 3.53 3.27 -2.02
C ARG A 61 2.46 3.59 -0.95
N ASP A 62 1.45 4.41 -1.25
CA ASP A 62 0.37 4.73 -0.31
C ASP A 62 -0.51 3.52 0.07
N ILE A 63 -0.64 2.55 -0.84
CA ILE A 63 -1.43 1.33 -0.59
C ILE A 63 -0.69 0.38 0.37
N GLN A 64 0.64 0.46 0.42
CA GLN A 64 1.46 -0.43 1.26
C GLN A 64 1.63 0.10 2.68
N ALA A 65 1.61 1.43 2.88
CA ALA A 65 1.73 2.03 4.21
C ALA A 65 0.56 1.66 5.14
N SER A 66 -0.64 1.44 4.59
CA SER A 66 -1.82 1.02 5.36
C SER A 66 -1.86 -0.48 5.65
N ARG A 67 -1.01 -1.30 5.02
CA ARG A 67 -0.95 -2.76 5.24
C ARG A 67 0.14 -3.19 6.22
N SER A 68 1.11 -2.33 6.49
CA SER A 68 2.23 -2.62 7.40
C SER A 68 1.99 -2.19 8.85
N ALA A 69 0.82 -1.62 9.16
CA ALA A 69 0.35 -1.51 10.54
C ALA A 69 -0.35 -2.82 10.94
N ASP A 70 0.43 -3.90 11.06
CA ASP A 70 0.02 -5.09 11.80
C ASP A 70 0.56 -4.96 13.24
N PRO A 71 -0.28 -4.58 14.22
CA PRO A 71 0.05 -4.69 15.64
C PRO A 71 -0.42 -6.04 16.23
N SER A 72 -0.62 -7.11 15.46
CA SER A 72 -1.32 -8.31 15.93
C SER A 72 -0.56 -9.61 15.63
N SER A 73 0.67 -9.68 16.11
CA SER A 73 1.32 -10.94 16.49
C SER A 73 2.48 -10.58 17.42
N THR A 74 2.23 -10.32 18.69
CA THR A 74 1.97 -11.35 19.70
C THR A 74 0.98 -10.82 20.76
N ASP A 75 -0.27 -11.25 20.66
CA ASP A 75 -1.17 -11.28 21.81
C ASP A 75 -0.68 -12.36 22.76
N ALA A 76 -0.55 -12.00 24.03
CA ALA A 76 -0.15 -12.88 25.10
C ALA A 76 -1.23 -13.96 25.27
N SER A 77 -0.95 -15.17 24.80
CA SER A 77 -1.74 -16.35 25.14
C SER A 77 -1.40 -16.78 26.57
N ASP A 78 -1.91 -16.03 27.55
CA ASP A 78 -2.07 -16.46 28.95
C ASP A 78 -3.56 -16.40 29.30
N ASP A 79 -4.40 -17.04 28.47
CA ASP A 79 -5.77 -17.39 28.82
C ASP A 79 -5.71 -18.70 29.62
N THR A 80 -5.23 -18.61 30.86
CA THR A 80 -5.41 -19.70 31.82
C THR A 80 -6.90 -19.75 32.15
N GLN A 81 -7.62 -20.69 31.52
CA GLN A 81 -9.02 -20.94 31.81
C GLN A 81 -9.23 -21.18 33.32
N PRO A 82 -10.15 -20.48 33.99
CA PRO A 82 -10.57 -20.88 35.33
C PRO A 82 -11.27 -22.26 35.25
N PRO A 83 -11.03 -23.19 36.17
CA PRO A 83 -11.64 -24.52 36.11
C PRO A 83 -13.14 -24.39 36.43
N VAL A 84 -13.98 -24.34 35.39
CA VAL A 84 -15.43 -24.52 35.54
C VAL A 84 -15.71 -26.02 35.63
N GLY A 85 -15.91 -26.49 36.85
CA GLY A 85 -16.16 -27.90 37.12
C GLY A 85 -16.59 -28.13 38.57
N MET A 86 -17.69 -27.50 38.99
CA MET A 86 -18.46 -28.03 40.11
C MET A 86 -19.39 -29.12 39.56
N PRO A 87 -19.30 -30.35 40.08
CA PRO A 87 -20.52 -31.09 40.36
C PRO A 87 -20.55 -31.61 41.80
N ASP A 88 -21.67 -31.33 42.45
CA ASP A 88 -22.23 -32.01 43.62
C ASP A 88 -21.92 -33.52 43.66
N LYS A 89 -21.40 -34.01 44.81
CA LYS A 89 -21.94 -35.26 45.40
C LYS A 89 -21.61 -35.42 46.89
N LYS A 90 -22.69 -35.74 47.61
CA LYS A 90 -22.87 -36.23 48.97
C LYS A 90 -21.95 -37.40 49.38
N GLU A 91 -22.04 -37.70 50.68
CA GLU A 91 -21.68 -38.96 51.41
C GLU A 91 -20.29 -38.92 52.07
N GLY A 92 -20.08 -39.17 53.37
CA GLY A 92 -20.96 -39.57 54.47
C GLY A 92 -20.12 -39.84 55.73
N ALA A 93 -20.83 -39.91 56.87
CA ALA A 93 -20.47 -40.46 58.20
C ALA A 93 -19.24 -39.91 58.94
#